data_AF-A0A396HDT5-F1
#
_entry.id   AF-A0A396HDT5-F1
#
_cell.length_a   1.000
_cell.length_b   1.000
_cell.length_c   1.000
_cell.angle_alpha   90.00
_cell.angle_beta   90.00
_cell.angle_gamma   90.00
#
_symmetry.space_group_name_H-M   'P 1'
#
loop_
_entity.id
_entity.type
_entity.pdbx_description
1 polymer ?
#
loop_
_entity_poly.entity_id
_entity_poly.type
_entity_poly.pdbx_seq_one_letter_code
_entity_poly.pdbx_strand_id
1 'polypeptide(L)'
;MSRLDHFLLSEEWCLEWPNCLQVALLRGLSDHCMLVLSVDEENWGPKSSRLLKCWQETPGYNSFVSEKWKSFQIPGWGGYVFKEKLKLIKKSLKEWHFTHIQNLSGKIEALKVRQTDYDEKAEEQELSVEELTELRSISSNIHYLSRLKTSICWQQSRLTWPREGDANSKYFHSVLACRRSRNSLSSILVNCTVVERVQPVR
;
A
#
# COMPACT_ATOMS: atom_id res chain seq x y z
N MET A 1 12.71 32.79 9.64
CA MET A 1 11.24 32.81 9.53
C MET A 1 10.69 31.62 10.28
N SER A 2 9.91 31.86 11.33
CA SER A 2 9.25 30.83 12.14
C SER A 2 7.95 30.42 11.47
N ARG A 3 7.69 29.11 11.37
CA ARG A 3 6.40 28.57 10.92
C ARG A 3 5.47 28.55 12.14
N LEU A 4 4.60 29.54 12.28
CA LEU A 4 3.70 29.69 13.44
C LEU A 4 2.28 29.17 13.16
N ASP A 5 1.87 29.15 11.89
CA ASP A 5 0.55 28.70 11.48
C ASP A 5 0.59 27.19 11.13
N HIS A 6 -0.27 26.39 11.77
CA HIS A 6 -0.35 24.94 11.57
C HIS A 6 -1.79 24.46 11.70
N PHE A 7 -2.15 23.42 10.96
CA PHE A 7 -3.36 22.65 11.23
C PHE A 7 -3.01 21.50 12.17
N LEU A 8 -3.81 21.32 13.22
CA LEU A 8 -3.77 20.12 14.04
C LEU A 8 -4.80 19.15 13.46
N LEU A 9 -4.35 18.00 12.98
CA LEU A 9 -5.20 16.98 12.40
C LEU A 9 -5.34 15.81 13.38
N SER A 10 -6.56 15.32 13.56
CA SER A 10 -6.80 14.11 14.33
C SER A 10 -6.34 12.88 13.56
N GLU A 11 -6.16 11.76 14.26
CA GLU A 11 -5.81 10.49 13.64
C GLU A 11 -6.92 10.03 12.68
N GLU A 12 -8.18 10.20 13.07
CA GLU A 12 -9.35 9.88 12.27
C GLU A 12 -9.36 10.68 10.96
N TRP A 13 -9.05 11.98 11.01
CA TRP A 13 -8.96 12.83 9.83
C TRP A 13 -7.89 12.35 8.85
N CYS A 14 -6.75 11.90 9.36
CA CYS A 14 -5.65 11.42 8.52
C CYS A 14 -5.95 10.07 7.87
N LEU A 15 -6.81 9.26 8.48
CA LEU A 15 -7.28 8.00 7.93
C LEU A 15 -8.33 8.21 6.84
N GLU A 16 -9.23 9.17 7.04
CA GLU A 16 -10.34 9.46 6.13
C GLU A 16 -9.90 10.28 4.91
N TRP A 17 -8.97 11.23 5.11
CA TRP A 17 -8.41 12.07 4.03
C TRP A 17 -6.87 11.98 3.98
N PRO A 18 -6.32 10.84 3.54
CA PRO A 18 -4.87 10.61 3.54
C PRO A 18 -4.09 11.47 2.52
N ASN A 19 -4.78 12.17 1.62
CA ASN A 19 -4.18 13.06 0.60
C ASN A 19 -4.34 14.54 0.95
N CYS A 20 -4.61 14.85 2.22
CA CYS A 20 -4.70 16.21 2.72
C CYS A 20 -3.36 16.97 2.50
N LEU A 21 -3.44 18.16 1.89
CA LEU A 21 -2.31 19.02 1.56
C LEU A 21 -2.48 20.39 2.24
N GLN A 22 -1.44 20.86 2.91
CA GLN A 22 -1.35 22.21 3.44
C GLN A 22 -0.62 23.09 2.42
N VAL A 23 -1.30 24.12 1.92
CA VAL A 23 -0.73 25.10 0.98
C VAL A 23 -0.69 26.46 1.66
N ALA A 24 0.48 27.10 1.67
CA ALA A 24 0.60 28.51 2.06
C ALA A 24 0.30 29.37 0.84
N LEU A 25 -0.71 30.25 0.96
CA LEU A 25 -1.02 31.21 -0.08
C LEU A 25 0.00 32.35 -0.11
N LEU A 26 0.02 33.07 -1.22
CA LEU A 26 0.87 34.26 -1.38
C LEU A 26 0.62 35.26 -0.25
N ARG A 27 1.72 35.77 0.32
CA ARG A 27 1.66 36.72 1.42
C ARG A 27 0.97 38.01 0.96
N GLY A 28 -0.15 38.34 1.58
CA GLY A 28 -0.84 39.62 1.39
C GLY A 28 -0.24 40.73 2.24
N LEU A 29 -1.10 41.62 2.75
CA LEU A 29 -0.73 42.72 3.64
C LEU A 29 -0.45 42.28 5.09
N SER A 30 -0.81 41.05 5.45
CA SER A 30 -0.53 40.46 6.76
C SER A 30 0.93 40.00 6.85
N ASP A 31 1.48 40.04 8.07
CA ASP A 31 2.75 39.39 8.41
C ASP A 31 2.64 37.86 8.48
N HIS A 32 1.40 37.33 8.50
CA HIS A 32 1.07 35.91 8.37
C HIS A 32 0.66 35.53 6.93
N CYS A 33 1.02 34.31 6.50
CA CYS A 33 0.52 33.72 5.25
C CYS A 33 -0.70 32.84 5.56
N MET A 34 -1.81 33.07 4.86
CA MET A 34 -2.98 32.21 4.99
C MET A 34 -2.64 30.79 4.54
N LEU A 35 -2.99 29.81 5.37
CA LEU A 35 -2.85 28.40 5.05
C LEU A 35 -4.21 27.84 4.60
N VAL A 36 -4.20 27.11 3.51
CA VAL A 36 -5.37 26.38 3.03
C VAL A 36 -5.08 24.89 3.15
N LEU A 37 -6.06 24.16 3.67
CA LEU A 37 -6.07 22.71 3.70
C LEU A 37 -6.91 22.23 2.52
N SER A 38 -6.27 21.68 1.48
CA SER A 38 -6.98 21.07 0.34
C SER A 38 -6.97 19.54 0.47
N VAL A 39 -8.06 18.92 0.04
CA VAL A 39 -8.20 17.46 -0.03
C VAL A 39 -8.58 17.13 -1.46
N ASP A 40 -7.59 16.74 -2.27
CA ASP A 40 -7.82 16.33 -3.65
C ASP A 40 -7.25 14.93 -3.93
N GLU A 41 -8.05 14.11 -4.60
CA GLU A 41 -7.59 12.89 -5.28
C GLU A 41 -6.95 13.26 -6.62
N GLU A 42 -5.70 13.72 -6.61
CA GLU A 42 -4.96 13.88 -7.86
C GLU A 42 -4.02 12.69 -8.13
N ASN A 43 -4.29 12.01 -9.24
CA ASN A 43 -3.57 10.85 -9.73
C ASN A 43 -2.38 11.30 -10.60
N TRP A 44 -1.23 11.57 -9.96
CA TRP A 44 0.04 12.03 -10.56
C TRP A 44 0.76 11.02 -11.48
N GLY A 45 0.01 10.11 -12.09
CA GLY A 45 0.54 9.04 -12.92
C GLY A 45 0.92 7.78 -12.13
N PRO A 46 1.53 6.78 -12.81
CA PRO A 46 1.68 5.44 -12.25
C PRO A 46 2.62 5.44 -11.04
N LYS A 47 2.08 5.13 -9.85
CA LYS A 47 2.89 4.91 -8.63
C LYS A 47 4.03 3.94 -8.94
N SER A 48 5.26 4.31 -8.54
CA SER A 48 6.43 3.45 -8.74
C SER A 48 6.20 2.12 -8.01
N SER A 49 6.06 1.02 -8.76
CA SER A 49 5.90 -0.30 -8.16
C SER A 49 7.25 -0.79 -7.65
N ARG A 50 7.35 -0.98 -6.34
CA ARG A 50 8.49 -1.61 -5.68
C ARG A 50 8.18 -3.08 -5.44
N LEU A 51 9.21 -3.91 -5.48
CA LEU A 51 9.12 -5.32 -5.08
C LEU A 51 8.60 -5.39 -3.65
N LEU A 52 7.55 -6.17 -3.38
CA LEU A 52 7.06 -6.37 -2.02
C LEU A 52 7.78 -7.56 -1.37
N LYS A 53 8.26 -7.39 -0.13
CA LYS A 53 8.99 -8.44 0.60
C LYS A 53 8.13 -9.69 0.78
N CYS A 54 6.84 -9.49 1.07
CA CYS A 54 5.86 -10.56 1.27
C CYS A 54 5.70 -11.50 0.06
N TRP A 55 6.11 -11.07 -1.14
CA TRP A 55 6.03 -11.92 -2.33
C TRP A 55 6.92 -13.16 -2.19
N GLN A 56 8.10 -13.04 -1.59
CA GLN A 56 9.00 -14.18 -1.36
C GLN A 56 8.41 -15.24 -0.42
N GLU A 57 7.55 -14.81 0.51
CA GLU A 57 6.89 -15.68 1.49
C GLU A 57 5.63 -16.35 0.92
N THR A 58 5.19 -15.95 -0.28
CA THR A 58 3.98 -16.51 -0.89
C THR A 58 4.31 -17.81 -1.62
N PRO A 59 3.55 -18.89 -1.40
CA PRO A 59 3.73 -20.14 -2.12
C PRO A 59 3.75 -19.95 -3.64
N GLY A 60 4.71 -20.58 -4.31
CA GLY A 60 4.85 -20.54 -5.77
C GLY A 60 5.61 -19.33 -6.32
N TYR A 61 5.98 -18.33 -5.50
CA TYR A 61 6.71 -17.14 -5.98
C TYR A 61 8.03 -17.49 -6.68
N ASN A 62 8.88 -18.32 -6.06
CA ASN A 62 10.19 -18.67 -6.61
C ASN A 62 10.07 -19.43 -7.95
N SER A 63 9.12 -20.36 -8.01
CA SER A 63 8.82 -21.11 -9.24
C SER A 63 8.33 -20.17 -10.34
N PHE A 64 7.40 -19.27 -10.03
CA PHE A 64 6.88 -18.27 -10.95
C PHE A 64 7.98 -17.36 -11.52
N VAL A 65 8.84 -16.82 -10.66
CA VAL A 65 9.94 -15.92 -11.08
C VAL A 65 10.94 -16.68 -11.95
N SER A 66 11.32 -17.90 -11.57
CA SER A 66 12.26 -18.73 -12.32
C SER A 66 11.73 -19.08 -13.72
N GLU A 67 10.46 -19.50 -13.79
CA GLU A 67 9.80 -19.84 -15.04
C GLU A 67 9.68 -18.62 -15.96
N LYS A 68 9.18 -17.50 -15.45
CA LYS A 68 9.05 -16.26 -16.23
C LYS A 68 10.40 -15.77 -16.72
N TRP A 69 11.42 -15.77 -15.87
CA TRP A 69 12.77 -15.31 -16.25
C TRP A 69 13.38 -16.13 -17.39
N LYS A 70 13.17 -17.45 -17.38
CA LYS A 70 13.60 -18.36 -18.45
C LYS A 70 12.78 -18.19 -19.72
N SER A 71 11.48 -17.88 -19.59
CA SER A 71 10.60 -17.66 -20.75
C SER A 71 10.94 -16.41 -21.56
N PHE A 72 11.59 -15.41 -20.96
CA PHE A 72 11.95 -14.18 -21.65
C PHE A 72 13.14 -14.40 -22.60
N GLN A 73 12.84 -14.45 -23.90
CA GLN A 73 13.81 -14.46 -24.98
C GLN A 73 13.86 -13.08 -25.62
N ILE A 74 14.97 -12.37 -25.44
CA ILE A 74 15.14 -10.99 -25.93
C ILE A 74 16.45 -10.94 -26.71
N PRO A 75 16.43 -10.54 -27.99
CA PRO A 75 17.64 -10.41 -28.78
C PRO A 75 18.37 -9.09 -28.45
N GLY A 76 19.68 -9.05 -28.74
CA GLY A 76 20.51 -7.84 -28.61
C GLY A 76 21.68 -8.00 -27.64
N TRP A 77 22.37 -6.89 -27.37
CA TRP A 77 23.51 -6.87 -26.45
C TRP A 77 23.09 -7.12 -25.00
N GLY A 78 23.97 -7.74 -24.20
CA GLY A 78 23.65 -8.24 -22.85
C GLY A 78 23.02 -7.21 -21.92
N GLY A 79 23.46 -5.94 -21.95
CA GLY A 79 22.85 -4.88 -21.12
C GLY A 79 21.42 -4.53 -21.55
N TYR A 80 21.13 -4.56 -22.86
CA TYR A 80 19.77 -4.36 -23.37
C TYR A 80 18.87 -5.53 -22.97
N VAL A 81 19.33 -6.76 -23.17
CA VAL A 81 18.62 -7.99 -22.77
C VAL A 81 18.29 -7.97 -21.29
N PHE A 82 19.26 -7.62 -20.45
CA PHE A 82 19.07 -7.54 -18.99
C PHE A 82 18.04 -6.48 -18.60
N LYS A 83 18.14 -5.26 -19.15
CA LYS A 83 17.18 -4.17 -18.92
C LYS A 83 15.75 -4.59 -19.28
N GLU A 84 15.56 -5.20 -20.44
CA GLU A 84 14.24 -5.59 -20.91
C GLU A 84 13.67 -6.77 -20.11
N LYS A 85 14.51 -7.75 -19.71
CA LYS A 85 14.08 -8.81 -18.77
C LYS A 85 13.62 -8.25 -17.44
N LEU A 86 14.32 -7.24 -16.88
CA LEU A 86 13.90 -6.57 -15.65
C LEU A 86 12.56 -5.83 -15.79
N LYS A 87 12.29 -5.23 -16.96
CA LYS A 87 10.98 -4.62 -17.23
C LYS A 87 9.86 -5.65 -17.31
N LEU A 88 10.09 -6.76 -18.02
CA LEU A 88 9.10 -7.83 -18.18
C LEU A 88 8.79 -8.51 -16.85
N ILE A 89 9.81 -8.86 -16.06
CA ILE A 89 9.58 -9.48 -14.74
C ILE A 89 8.82 -8.54 -13.81
N LYS A 90 9.11 -7.23 -13.84
CA LYS A 90 8.37 -6.22 -13.08
C LYS A 90 6.88 -6.19 -13.48
N LYS A 91 6.57 -6.33 -14.78
CA LYS A 91 5.18 -6.40 -15.27
C LYS A 91 4.50 -7.69 -14.78
N SER A 92 5.13 -8.84 -14.98
CA SER A 92 4.58 -10.13 -14.54
C SER A 92 4.35 -10.20 -13.03
N LEU A 93 5.24 -9.60 -12.23
CA LEU A 93 5.08 -9.51 -10.77
C LEU A 93 3.90 -8.63 -10.35
N LYS A 94 3.59 -7.56 -11.09
CA LYS A 94 2.37 -6.78 -10.85
C LYS A 94 1.12 -7.62 -11.07
N GLU A 95 1.05 -8.32 -12.20
CA GLU A 95 -0.08 -9.18 -12.55
C GLU A 95 -0.25 -10.31 -11.51
N TRP A 96 0.86 -10.90 -11.07
CA TRP A 96 0.86 -11.89 -10.00
C TRP A 96 0.36 -11.32 -8.66
N HIS A 97 0.73 -10.09 -8.31
CA HIS A 97 0.20 -9.42 -7.13
C HIS A 97 -1.30 -9.16 -7.22
N PHE A 98 -1.79 -8.68 -8.37
CA PHE A 98 -3.22 -8.46 -8.61
C PHE A 98 -4.04 -9.75 -8.46
N THR A 99 -3.52 -10.87 -8.97
CA THR A 99 -4.22 -12.16 -8.93
C THR A 99 -4.17 -12.84 -7.57
N HIS A 100 -3.04 -12.83 -6.87
CA HIS A 100 -2.84 -13.65 -5.67
C HIS A 100 -3.05 -12.87 -4.37
N ILE A 101 -2.66 -11.59 -4.35
CA ILE A 101 -2.47 -10.81 -3.10
C ILE A 101 -3.39 -9.58 -3.06
N GLN A 102 -4.07 -9.22 -4.15
CA GLN A 102 -5.02 -8.10 -4.08
C GLN A 102 -6.15 -8.39 -3.10
N ASN A 103 -6.65 -7.31 -2.48
CA ASN A 103 -7.78 -7.32 -1.56
C ASN A 103 -7.56 -8.22 -0.32
N LEU A 104 -6.38 -8.17 0.30
CA LEU A 104 -6.12 -8.87 1.56
C LEU A 104 -7.15 -8.53 2.64
N SER A 105 -7.55 -7.25 2.74
CA SER A 105 -8.56 -6.83 3.72
C SER A 105 -9.90 -7.54 3.50
N GLY A 106 -10.43 -7.57 2.27
CA GLY A 106 -11.69 -8.25 1.97
C GLY A 106 -11.59 -9.77 2.15
N LYS A 107 -10.45 -10.39 1.81
CA LYS A 107 -10.24 -11.83 2.06
C LYS A 107 -10.23 -12.16 3.56
N ILE A 108 -9.58 -11.31 4.37
CA ILE A 108 -9.58 -11.47 5.84
C ILE A 108 -11.00 -11.31 6.39
N GLU A 109 -11.73 -10.29 5.93
CA GLU A 109 -13.10 -10.04 6.37
C GLU A 109 -14.04 -11.19 6.02
N ALA A 110 -13.98 -11.71 4.79
CA ALA A 110 -14.79 -12.85 4.37
C ALA A 110 -14.50 -14.12 5.20
N LEU A 111 -13.23 -14.34 5.58
CA LEU A 111 -12.87 -15.45 6.45
C LEU A 111 -13.35 -15.24 7.89
N LYS A 112 -13.33 -14.01 8.39
CA LYS A 112 -13.89 -13.68 9.71
C LYS A 112 -15.40 -13.90 9.76
N VAL A 113 -16.13 -13.49 8.72
CA VAL A 113 -17.58 -13.77 8.62
C VAL A 113 -17.83 -15.27 8.65
N ARG A 114 -17.11 -16.07 7.84
CA ARG A 114 -17.23 -17.55 7.91
C ARG A 114 -16.87 -18.13 9.27
N GLN A 115 -15.91 -17.53 9.97
CA GLN A 115 -15.57 -17.95 11.34
C GLN A 115 -16.74 -17.69 12.29
N THR A 116 -17.37 -16.50 12.20
CA THR A 116 -18.56 -16.15 12.99
C THR A 116 -19.73 -17.09 12.68
N ASP A 117 -19.96 -17.46 11.42
CA ASP A 117 -21.01 -18.44 11.05
C ASP A 117 -20.81 -19.79 11.76
N TYR A 118 -19.56 -20.24 11.91
CA TYR A 118 -19.24 -21.46 12.64
C TYR A 118 -19.36 -21.30 14.16
N ASP A 119 -19.03 -20.12 14.69
CA ASP A 119 -19.18 -19.83 16.11
C ASP A 119 -20.68 -19.84 16.50
N GLU A 120 -21.54 -19.21 15.70
CA GLU A 120 -23.01 -19.24 15.88
C GLU A 120 -23.55 -20.68 15.79
N LYS A 121 -23.09 -21.45 14.80
CA LYS A 121 -23.48 -22.86 14.66
C LYS A 121 -23.06 -23.70 15.87
N ALA A 122 -21.89 -23.43 16.44
CA ALA A 122 -21.37 -24.15 17.60
C ALA A 122 -22.16 -23.86 18.89
N GLU A 123 -22.85 -22.72 18.97
CA GLU A 123 -23.75 -22.40 20.09
C GLU A 123 -25.04 -23.23 20.04
N GLU A 124 -25.53 -23.56 18.83
CA GLU A 124 -26.75 -24.34 18.63
C GLU A 124 -26.51 -25.85 18.69
N GLN A 125 -25.36 -26.34 18.19
CA GLN A 125 -25.06 -27.77 18.05
C GLN A 125 -23.55 -28.06 18.06
N GLU A 126 -23.17 -29.29 18.36
CA GLU A 126 -21.77 -29.72 18.23
C GLU A 126 -21.34 -29.74 16.75
N LEU A 127 -20.18 -29.13 16.48
CA LEU A 127 -19.58 -29.13 15.15
C LEU A 127 -19.05 -30.51 14.76
N SER A 128 -19.19 -30.87 13.48
CA SER A 128 -18.60 -32.10 12.96
C SER A 128 -17.06 -32.03 12.93
N VAL A 129 -16.41 -33.19 12.80
CA VAL A 129 -14.95 -33.25 12.68
C VAL A 129 -14.46 -32.48 11.43
N GLU A 130 -15.19 -32.57 10.33
CA GLU A 130 -14.90 -31.83 9.09
C GLU A 130 -15.00 -30.32 9.32
N GLU A 131 -16.03 -29.86 10.04
CA GLU A 131 -16.22 -28.44 10.34
C GLU A 131 -15.11 -27.89 11.25
N LEU A 132 -14.67 -28.68 12.23
CA LEU A 132 -13.52 -28.33 13.07
C LEU A 132 -12.22 -28.25 12.25
N THR A 133 -12.04 -29.08 11.23
CA THR A 133 -10.88 -28.99 10.34
C THR A 133 -10.93 -27.75 9.46
N GLU A 134 -12.10 -27.39 8.93
CA GLU A 134 -12.32 -26.15 8.18
C GLU A 134 -12.06 -24.92 9.05
N LEU A 135 -12.54 -24.90 10.30
CA LEU A 135 -12.33 -23.78 11.23
C LEU A 135 -10.83 -23.56 11.51
N ARG A 136 -10.06 -24.63 11.72
CA ARG A 136 -8.59 -24.56 11.85
C ARG A 136 -7.93 -24.01 10.58
N SER A 137 -8.41 -24.42 9.40
CA SER A 137 -7.94 -23.90 8.12
C SER A 137 -8.24 -22.40 7.98
N ILE A 138 -9.46 -21.96 8.31
CA ILE A 138 -9.88 -20.56 8.29
C ILE A 138 -8.98 -19.71 9.20
N SER A 139 -8.78 -20.14 10.45
CA SER A 139 -7.90 -19.44 11.40
C SER A 139 -6.46 -19.30 10.86
N SER A 140 -5.88 -20.40 10.35
CA SER A 140 -4.56 -20.39 9.72
C SER A 140 -4.48 -19.42 8.55
N ASN A 141 -5.51 -19.38 7.68
CA ASN A 141 -5.58 -18.49 6.55
C ASN A 141 -5.70 -17.01 6.97
N ILE A 142 -6.50 -16.69 8.01
CA ILE A 142 -6.58 -15.34 8.58
C ILE A 142 -5.22 -14.87 9.06
N HIS A 143 -4.51 -15.71 9.81
CA HIS A 143 -3.15 -15.41 10.29
C HIS A 143 -2.18 -15.18 9.13
N TYR A 144 -2.18 -16.05 8.13
CA TYR A 144 -1.34 -15.93 6.94
C TYR A 144 -1.60 -14.62 6.17
N LEU A 145 -2.86 -14.33 5.84
CA LEU A 145 -3.22 -13.11 5.10
C LEU A 145 -2.92 -11.84 5.90
N SER A 146 -3.13 -11.89 7.22
CA SER A 146 -2.79 -10.78 8.13
C SER A 146 -1.29 -10.51 8.13
N ARG A 147 -0.46 -11.55 8.18
CA ARG A 147 1.01 -11.40 8.08
C ARG A 147 1.44 -10.75 6.76
N LEU A 148 0.86 -11.17 5.63
CA LEU A 148 1.14 -10.55 4.33
C LEU A 148 0.75 -9.06 4.34
N LYS A 149 -0.44 -8.72 4.86
CA LYS A 149 -0.94 -7.35 4.96
C LYS A 149 -0.01 -6.49 5.81
N THR A 150 0.42 -6.99 6.97
CA THR A 150 1.35 -6.32 7.86
C THR A 150 2.71 -6.09 7.18
N SER A 151 3.23 -7.09 6.46
CA SER A 151 4.50 -6.97 5.72
C SER A 151 4.45 -5.87 4.64
N ILE A 152 3.34 -5.77 3.90
CA ILE A 152 3.12 -4.70 2.91
C ILE A 152 3.04 -3.34 3.60
N CYS A 153 2.24 -3.24 4.67
CA CYS A 153 2.09 -2.01 5.46
C CYS A 153 3.45 -1.53 5.99
N TRP A 154 4.23 -2.45 6.56
CA TRP A 154 5.56 -2.17 7.07
C TRP A 154 6.51 -1.64 5.99
N GLN A 155 6.55 -2.28 4.83
CA GLN A 155 7.42 -1.83 3.75
C GLN A 155 7.01 -0.46 3.20
N GLN A 156 5.70 -0.22 3.10
CA GLN A 156 5.17 1.07 2.64
C GLN A 156 5.42 2.19 3.66
N SER A 157 5.35 1.88 4.96
CA SER A 157 5.62 2.85 6.02
C SER A 157 7.10 3.22 6.08
N ARG A 158 8.03 2.42 5.51
CA ARG A 158 9.50 2.56 5.61
C ARG A 158 9.98 2.98 7.01
N LEU A 159 9.36 2.44 8.04
CA LEU A 159 9.81 2.55 9.42
C LEU A 159 10.80 1.42 9.70
N THR A 160 11.98 1.77 10.20
CA THR A 160 13.03 0.83 10.63
C THR A 160 12.82 0.31 12.06
N TRP A 161 11.87 0.87 12.82
CA TRP A 161 11.75 0.71 14.27
C TRP A 161 11.18 -0.62 14.83
N PRO A 162 10.38 -1.47 14.14
CA PRO A 162 9.69 -2.56 14.84
C PRO A 162 10.51 -3.85 14.95
N ARG A 163 11.78 -3.76 15.36
CA ARG A 163 12.45 -4.92 15.95
C ARG A 163 12.03 -5.10 17.42
N GLU A 164 11.40 -4.10 18.05
CA GLU A 164 11.13 -4.07 19.49
C GLU A 164 9.70 -3.64 19.92
N GLY A 165 8.74 -3.41 19.02
CA GLY A 165 7.44 -2.85 19.43
C GLY A 165 6.26 -3.39 18.64
N ASP A 166 5.26 -3.84 19.40
CA ASP A 166 3.94 -4.42 19.09
C ASP A 166 3.45 -4.42 17.63
N ALA A 167 3.00 -5.60 17.20
CA ALA A 167 2.59 -5.89 15.83
C ALA A 167 1.22 -5.27 15.53
N ASN A 168 1.16 -4.43 14.48
CA ASN A 168 -0.09 -3.94 13.87
C ASN A 168 -0.87 -2.87 14.69
N SER A 169 -0.17 -1.91 15.29
CA SER A 169 -0.78 -0.76 15.97
C SER A 169 -1.33 0.31 15.00
N LYS A 170 -2.35 1.06 15.46
CA LYS A 170 -2.90 2.26 14.79
C LYS A 170 -1.80 3.22 14.32
N TYR A 171 -0.74 3.34 15.12
CA TYR A 171 0.46 4.12 14.82
C TYR A 171 1.10 3.78 13.46
N PHE A 172 1.20 2.51 13.07
CA PHE A 172 1.76 2.16 11.75
C PHE A 172 0.87 2.64 10.61
N HIS A 173 -0.45 2.56 10.79
CA HIS A 173 -1.42 3.01 9.81
C HIS A 173 -1.40 4.54 9.67
N SER A 174 -1.32 5.28 10.77
CA SER A 174 -1.23 6.75 10.75
C SER A 174 0.10 7.24 10.17
N VAL A 175 1.24 6.62 10.49
CA VAL A 175 2.53 6.97 9.85
C VAL A 175 2.51 6.67 8.35
N LEU A 176 1.90 5.58 7.94
CA LEU A 176 1.77 5.22 6.53
C LEU A 176 0.86 6.21 5.78
N ALA A 177 -0.24 6.64 6.39
CA ALA A 177 -1.10 7.70 5.85
C ALA A 177 -0.32 9.02 5.70
N CYS A 178 0.41 9.44 6.73
CA CYS A 178 1.24 10.65 6.72
C CYS A 178 2.34 10.59 5.63
N ARG A 179 2.98 9.43 5.43
CA ARG A 179 3.96 9.27 4.35
C ARG A 179 3.33 9.23 2.96
N ARG A 180 2.10 8.75 2.81
CA ARG A 180 1.37 8.84 1.54
C ARG A 180 1.08 10.31 1.20
N SER A 181 0.59 11.09 2.17
CA SER A 181 0.42 12.55 2.04
C SER A 181 1.74 13.23 1.63
N ARG A 182 2.82 13.04 2.38
CA ARG A 182 4.10 13.73 2.13
C ARG A 182 4.77 13.39 0.80
N ASN A 183 4.60 12.18 0.30
CA ASN A 183 5.17 11.76 -0.99
C ASN A 183 4.24 12.04 -2.18
N SER A 184 3.06 12.63 -1.93
CA SER A 184 2.22 13.17 -2.99
C SER A 184 2.91 14.41 -3.58
N LEU A 185 3.26 14.35 -4.86
CA LEU A 185 3.87 15.48 -5.58
C LEU A 185 2.74 16.38 -6.06
N SER A 186 2.43 17.48 -5.37
CA SER A 186 1.30 18.35 -5.69
C SER A 186 1.56 19.41 -6.77
N SER A 187 2.83 19.76 -7.03
CA SER A 187 3.20 20.66 -8.13
C SER A 187 4.69 20.57 -8.44
N ILE A 188 5.06 20.96 -9.66
CA ILE A 188 6.46 21.10 -10.09
C ILE A 188 6.66 22.52 -10.58
N LEU A 189 7.71 23.19 -10.08
CA LEU A 189 8.10 24.51 -10.55
C LEU A 189 8.97 24.37 -11.80
N VAL A 190 8.45 24.78 -12.96
CA VAL A 190 9.20 24.82 -14.22
C VAL A 190 9.27 26.28 -14.67
N ASN A 191 10.49 26.83 -14.80
CA ASN A 191 10.72 28.21 -15.26
C ASN A 191 9.84 29.25 -14.53
N CYS A 192 9.84 29.22 -13.19
CA CYS A 192 9.04 30.12 -12.33
C CYS A 192 7.52 29.99 -12.48
N THR A 193 7.04 28.97 -13.19
CA THR A 193 5.61 28.67 -13.34
C THR A 193 5.30 27.42 -12.54
N VAL A 194 4.31 27.51 -11.64
CA VAL A 194 3.82 26.35 -10.88
C VAL A 194 2.94 25.54 -11.82
N VAL A 195 3.34 24.29 -12.09
CA VAL A 195 2.58 23.37 -12.93
C VAL A 195 1.92 22.34 -12.02
N GLU A 196 0.60 22.45 -11.87
CA GLU A 196 -0.23 21.56 -11.04
C GLU A 196 -0.80 20.37 -11.84
N ARG A 197 -0.65 20.33 -13.17
CA ARG A 197 -1.05 19.15 -13.98
C ARG A 197 -0.10 18.91 -15.13
N VAL A 198 0.17 17.64 -15.42
CA VAL A 198 0.84 17.24 -16.67
C VAL A 198 -0.13 17.57 -17.81
N GLN A 199 0.27 18.43 -18.76
CA GLN A 199 -0.54 18.63 -19.97
C GLN A 199 -0.73 17.26 -20.66
N PRO A 200 -1.95 16.92 -21.10
CA PRO A 200 -2.17 15.68 -21.83
C PRO A 200 -1.26 15.67 -23.06
N VAL A 201 -0.38 14.68 -23.13
CA VAL A 201 0.46 14.45 -24.30
C VAL A 201 -0.49 14.14 -25.46
N ARG A 202 -0.56 15.04 -26.44
CA ARG A 202 -1.17 14.78 -27.75
C ARG A 202 -0.27 13.84 -28.55
#